data_AF-A0A954EFP4-F1
#
_entry.id   AF-A0A954EFP4-F1
#
_cell.length_a   1.000
_cell.length_b   1.000
_cell.length_c   1.000
_cell.angle_alpha   90.00
_cell.angle_beta   90.00
_cell.angle_gamma   90.00
#
_symmetry.space_group_name_H-M   'P 1'
#
loop_
_entity.id
_entity.type
_entity.pdbx_description
1 polymer ?
#
loop_
_entity_poly.entity_id
_entity_poly.type
_entity_poly.pdbx_seq_one_letter_code
_entity_poly.pdbx_strand_id
1 'polypeptide(L)'
;MNTVLLPCRFLAAMTTALLLMISLSASAQTTSRQSDGKQTLVATVFGEPFYLEQFTPSEAETKRKEISPAEFDKWLCDFQAARLYENIWGAVSRKYKEREIIDVSEEELAAIKMSVERSLKSVSGGPNESPIPSVEQKGIAVAFSRASLMDWKVCKSLYEKYGGRVGIGSLGAWTALDAQHALLKEHHKAGDITFHQADIETAFWEYSRREHFADAY
;
A
#
# COMPACT_ATOMS: atom_id res chain seq x y z
N MET A 1 -23.60 37.93 10.44
CA MET A 1 -22.63 37.21 9.57
C MET A 1 -21.59 36.59 10.48
N ASN A 2 -21.82 35.35 10.92
CA ASN A 2 -20.92 34.60 11.78
C ASN A 2 -20.36 33.43 10.99
N THR A 3 -19.07 33.48 10.68
CA THR A 3 -18.36 32.38 10.03
C THR A 3 -17.85 31.46 11.13
N VAL A 4 -18.50 30.30 11.27
CA VAL A 4 -18.05 29.23 12.16
C VAL A 4 -16.95 28.46 11.43
N LEU A 5 -15.71 28.58 11.90
CA LEU A 5 -14.58 27.74 11.48
C LEU A 5 -14.69 26.40 12.21
N LEU A 6 -14.91 25.32 11.44
CA LEU A 6 -14.78 23.95 11.95
C LEU A 6 -13.30 23.61 12.20
N PRO A 7 -12.96 22.95 13.32
CA PRO A 7 -11.62 22.46 13.56
C PRO A 7 -11.33 21.22 12.70
N CYS A 8 -10.30 21.30 11.87
CA CYS A 8 -9.70 20.16 11.18
C CYS A 8 -9.26 19.11 12.20
N ARG A 9 -9.97 17.98 12.24
CA ARG A 9 -9.53 16.75 12.91
C ARG A 9 -8.82 15.86 11.89
N PHE A 10 -7.55 16.14 11.64
CA PHE A 10 -6.64 15.21 10.93
C PHE A 10 -5.43 14.96 11.83
N LEU A 11 -5.63 14.14 12.87
CA LEU A 11 -4.56 13.67 13.77
C LEU A 11 -5.04 12.41 14.49
N ALA A 12 -5.33 11.36 13.73
CA ALA A 12 -5.57 10.02 14.25
C ALA A 12 -5.45 8.96 13.14
N ALA A 13 -4.31 8.88 12.45
CA ALA A 13 -4.01 7.76 11.54
C ALA A 13 -2.50 7.52 11.34
N MET A 14 -1.67 7.81 12.35
CA MET A 14 -0.24 7.46 12.32
C MET A 14 0.08 6.47 13.44
N THR A 15 -0.51 5.27 13.36
CA THR A 15 -0.17 4.18 14.28
C THR A 15 -0.39 2.81 13.65
N THR A 16 0.14 2.56 12.44
CA THR A 16 0.37 1.16 11.96
C THR A 16 1.21 1.13 10.67
N ALA A 17 2.45 1.62 10.72
CA ALA A 17 3.42 1.34 9.64
C ALA A 17 4.86 1.40 10.17
N LEU A 18 5.15 0.70 11.26
CA LEU A 18 6.52 0.53 11.72
C LEU A 18 6.67 -0.81 12.47
N LEU A 19 6.72 -1.90 11.70
CA LEU A 19 7.21 -3.21 12.17
C LEU A 19 7.45 -4.11 10.94
N LEU A 20 8.49 -3.81 10.18
CA LEU A 20 9.16 -4.81 9.35
C LEU A 20 10.65 -4.51 9.38
N MET A 21 11.44 -5.58 9.47
CA MET A 21 12.91 -5.65 9.45
C MET A 21 13.61 -5.95 10.78
N ILE A 22 13.21 -7.01 11.49
CA ILE A 22 14.17 -7.96 12.09
C ILE A 22 13.55 -9.37 11.99
N SER A 23 14.13 -10.23 11.15
CA SER A 23 14.12 -11.68 11.36
C SER A 23 15.26 -12.31 10.56
N LEU A 24 16.39 -12.52 11.23
CA LEU A 24 17.36 -13.53 10.84
C LEU A 24 16.70 -14.91 10.98
N SER A 25 17.08 -15.80 10.08
CA SER A 25 16.66 -17.20 9.98
C SER A 25 16.58 -17.90 11.35
N ALA A 26 15.35 -18.16 11.80
CA ALA A 26 15.03 -19.18 12.78
C ALA A 26 13.94 -20.04 12.17
N SER A 27 14.17 -21.36 12.17
CA SER A 27 13.35 -22.39 11.55
C SER A 27 11.86 -22.13 11.68
N ALA A 28 11.15 -22.21 10.54
CA ALA A 28 9.71 -22.16 10.46
C ALA A 28 9.07 -23.25 11.33
N GLN A 29 8.73 -22.92 12.57
CA GLN A 29 7.60 -23.52 13.26
C GLN A 29 6.45 -22.55 13.09
N THR A 30 5.80 -22.66 11.94
CA THR A 30 4.44 -22.17 11.75
C THR A 30 3.61 -22.93 12.79
N THR A 31 3.35 -22.30 13.94
CA THR A 31 2.24 -22.68 14.80
C THR A 31 0.97 -22.38 14.01
N SER A 32 0.63 -23.34 13.15
CA SER A 32 -0.67 -23.56 12.56
C SER A 32 -1.67 -23.55 13.71
N ARG A 33 -2.27 -22.39 13.95
CA ARG A 33 -3.55 -22.31 14.62
C ARG A 33 -4.51 -22.99 13.65
N GLN A 34 -4.65 -24.30 13.82
CA GLN A 34 -5.46 -25.18 13.00
C GLN A 34 -6.93 -24.84 13.28
N SER A 35 -7.39 -23.76 12.65
CA SER A 35 -8.79 -23.51 12.39
C SER A 35 -9.20 -24.58 11.40
N ASP A 36 -10.09 -25.48 11.81
CA ASP A 36 -10.81 -26.45 10.96
C ASP A 36 -11.75 -25.73 9.94
N GLY A 37 -11.60 -24.41 9.81
CA GLY A 37 -12.31 -23.57 8.86
C GLY A 37 -11.73 -23.73 7.47
N LYS A 38 -12.58 -24.20 6.55
CA LYS A 38 -12.33 -24.24 5.12
C LYS A 38 -11.90 -22.85 4.63
N GLN A 39 -10.61 -22.70 4.33
CA GLN A 39 -10.07 -21.46 3.76
C GLN A 39 -10.60 -21.26 2.35
N THR A 40 -10.94 -20.02 2.01
CA THR A 40 -11.48 -19.68 0.70
C THR A 40 -10.36 -19.11 -0.17
N LEU A 41 -9.85 -19.90 -1.12
CA LEU A 41 -8.88 -19.42 -2.10
C LEU A 41 -9.53 -18.35 -3.00
N VAL A 42 -8.94 -17.16 -3.06
CA VAL A 42 -9.46 -16.04 -3.86
C VAL A 42 -8.60 -15.71 -5.05
N ALA A 43 -7.28 -15.85 -4.93
CA ALA A 43 -6.35 -15.60 -6.02
C ALA A 43 -5.10 -16.48 -5.90
N THR A 44 -4.42 -16.67 -7.03
CA THR A 44 -3.07 -17.21 -7.11
C THR A 44 -2.20 -16.22 -7.87
N VAL A 45 -1.05 -15.84 -7.31
CA VAL A 45 -0.17 -14.81 -7.88
C VAL A 45 1.25 -15.37 -7.93
N PHE A 46 1.80 -15.55 -9.13
CA PHE A 46 3.09 -16.21 -9.36
C PHE A 46 3.18 -17.59 -8.67
N GLY A 47 2.07 -18.32 -8.61
CA GLY A 47 1.97 -19.63 -7.93
C GLY A 47 1.64 -19.56 -6.43
N GLU A 48 1.68 -18.38 -5.81
CA GLU A 48 1.39 -18.22 -4.38
C GLU A 48 -0.12 -18.03 -4.13
N PRO A 49 -0.74 -18.81 -3.23
CA PRO A 49 -2.17 -18.71 -2.95
C PRO A 49 -2.50 -17.56 -1.98
N PHE A 50 -3.57 -16.85 -2.27
CA PHE A 50 -4.18 -15.82 -1.42
C PHE A 50 -5.57 -16.27 -0.98
N TYR A 51 -5.85 -16.14 0.30
CA TYR A 51 -7.08 -16.62 0.93
C TYR A 51 -7.92 -15.47 1.47
N LEU A 52 -9.25 -15.56 1.34
CA LEU A 52 -10.18 -14.51 1.74
C LEU A 52 -9.98 -14.07 3.20
N GLU A 53 -9.70 -15.04 4.07
CA GLU A 53 -9.54 -14.84 5.50
C GLU A 53 -8.36 -13.93 5.85
N GLN A 54 -7.38 -13.77 4.94
CA GLN A 54 -6.27 -12.82 5.08
C GLN A 54 -6.71 -11.36 4.91
N PHE A 55 -7.88 -11.13 4.33
CA PHE A 55 -8.42 -9.81 3.96
C PHE A 55 -9.66 -9.43 4.76
N THR A 56 -10.00 -10.19 5.80
CA THR A 56 -11.13 -9.86 6.68
C THR A 56 -10.69 -8.84 7.74
N PRO A 57 -11.36 -7.67 7.83
CA PRO A 57 -11.01 -6.66 8.83
C PRO A 57 -11.33 -7.14 10.24
N SER A 58 -10.44 -6.85 11.20
CA SER A 58 -10.71 -7.11 12.63
C SER A 58 -11.89 -6.29 13.16
N GLU A 59 -12.18 -5.14 12.55
CA GLU A 59 -13.24 -4.21 12.96
C GLU A 59 -14.59 -4.48 12.28
N ALA A 60 -14.71 -5.56 11.50
CA ALA A 60 -15.91 -5.88 10.72
C ALA A 60 -17.19 -5.87 11.57
N GLU A 61 -17.14 -6.42 12.78
CA GLU A 61 -18.30 -6.48 13.68
C GLU A 61 -18.77 -5.11 14.15
N THR A 62 -17.84 -4.18 14.36
CA THR A 62 -18.16 -2.80 14.76
C THR A 62 -18.86 -2.08 13.62
N LYS A 63 -18.29 -2.15 12.40
CA LYS A 63 -18.91 -1.53 11.22
C LYS A 63 -20.29 -2.10 10.92
N ARG A 64 -20.48 -3.42 11.06
CA ARG A 64 -21.77 -4.08 10.85
C ARG A 64 -22.91 -3.55 11.73
N LYS A 65 -22.59 -2.98 12.90
CA LYS A 65 -23.59 -2.41 13.82
C LYS A 65 -23.96 -0.96 13.48
N GLU A 66 -23.12 -0.25 12.74
CA GLU A 66 -23.24 1.20 12.50
C GLU A 66 -24.00 1.53 11.21
N ILE A 67 -23.97 0.63 10.23
CA ILE A 67 -24.50 0.87 8.87
C ILE A 67 -25.50 -0.20 8.47
N SER A 68 -26.28 0.06 7.42
CA SER A 68 -27.25 -0.93 6.92
C SER A 68 -26.55 -2.17 6.36
N PRO A 69 -27.23 -3.34 6.28
CA PRO A 69 -26.62 -4.56 5.73
C PRO A 69 -26.03 -4.37 4.32
N ALA A 70 -26.74 -3.65 3.44
CA ALA A 70 -26.27 -3.41 2.07
C ALA A 70 -25.03 -2.49 2.03
N GLU A 71 -24.98 -1.47 2.89
CA GLU A 71 -23.79 -0.61 3.01
C GLU A 71 -22.61 -1.37 3.62
N PHE A 72 -22.88 -2.25 4.58
CA PHE A 72 -21.86 -3.12 5.18
C PHE A 72 -21.26 -4.08 4.16
N ASP A 73 -22.09 -4.76 3.37
CA ASP A 73 -21.63 -5.69 2.34
C ASP A 73 -20.79 -4.97 1.28
N LYS A 74 -21.22 -3.77 0.87
CA LYS A 74 -20.45 -2.92 -0.04
C LYS A 74 -19.10 -2.53 0.57
N TRP A 75 -19.10 -2.03 1.81
CA TRP A 75 -17.87 -1.64 2.51
C TRP A 75 -16.90 -2.81 2.66
N LEU A 76 -17.40 -4.00 3.03
CA LEU A 76 -16.58 -5.19 3.21
C LEU A 76 -15.95 -5.63 1.88
N CYS A 77 -16.73 -5.60 0.79
CA CYS A 77 -16.24 -5.89 -0.55
C CYS A 77 -15.16 -4.89 -0.98
N ASP A 78 -15.39 -3.59 -0.79
CA ASP A 78 -14.42 -2.52 -1.10
C ASP A 78 -13.12 -2.69 -0.28
N PHE A 79 -13.24 -3.03 1.00
CA PHE A 79 -12.09 -3.28 1.88
C PHE A 79 -11.28 -4.48 1.41
N GLN A 80 -11.94 -5.60 1.13
CA GLN A 80 -11.28 -6.82 0.66
C GLN A 80 -10.58 -6.60 -0.68
N ALA A 81 -11.22 -5.89 -1.61
CA ALA A 81 -10.62 -5.53 -2.90
C ALA A 81 -9.38 -4.65 -2.73
N ALA A 82 -9.43 -3.66 -1.84
CA ALA A 82 -8.28 -2.80 -1.53
C ALA A 82 -7.09 -3.61 -0.97
N ARG A 83 -7.34 -4.49 0.00
CA ARG A 83 -6.30 -5.32 0.60
C ARG A 83 -5.72 -6.34 -0.38
N LEU A 84 -6.57 -6.95 -1.19
CA LEU A 84 -6.11 -7.84 -2.26
C LEU A 84 -5.27 -7.06 -3.28
N TYR A 85 -5.69 -5.86 -3.67
CA TYR A 85 -4.92 -4.98 -4.54
C TYR A 85 -3.53 -4.68 -4.00
N GLU A 86 -3.41 -4.22 -2.76
CA GLU A 86 -2.11 -3.92 -2.13
C GLU A 86 -1.16 -5.13 -2.19
N ASN A 87 -1.68 -6.33 -1.92
CA ASN A 87 -0.89 -7.55 -1.91
C ASN A 87 -0.47 -8.01 -3.31
N ILE A 88 -1.40 -8.04 -4.27
CA ILE A 88 -1.10 -8.40 -5.66
C ILE A 88 -0.15 -7.37 -6.28
N TRP A 89 -0.42 -6.08 -6.11
CA TRP A 89 0.44 -4.99 -6.59
C TRP A 89 1.84 -5.09 -5.96
N GLY A 90 1.93 -5.39 -4.66
CA GLY A 90 3.20 -5.63 -4.00
C GLY A 90 4.01 -6.75 -4.64
N ALA A 91 3.38 -7.86 -5.01
CA ALA A 91 4.05 -8.98 -5.69
C ALA A 91 4.46 -8.61 -7.13
N VAL A 92 3.55 -8.03 -7.90
CA VAL A 92 3.77 -7.64 -9.31
C VAL A 92 4.84 -6.56 -9.42
N SER A 93 4.79 -5.53 -8.58
CA SER A 93 5.80 -4.46 -8.59
C SER A 93 7.19 -4.96 -8.22
N ARG A 94 7.32 -5.96 -7.33
CA ARG A 94 8.62 -6.61 -7.07
C ARG A 94 9.16 -7.30 -8.32
N LYS A 95 8.34 -8.11 -8.99
CA LYS A 95 8.74 -8.77 -10.26
C LYS A 95 9.07 -7.78 -11.36
N TYR A 96 8.34 -6.68 -11.44
CA TYR A 96 8.63 -5.60 -12.38
C TYR A 96 10.00 -4.96 -12.10
N LYS A 97 10.28 -4.59 -10.85
CA LYS A 97 11.58 -4.00 -10.46
C LYS A 97 12.75 -4.93 -10.76
N GLU A 98 12.60 -6.22 -10.48
CA GLU A 98 13.60 -7.25 -10.81
C GLU A 98 13.84 -7.31 -12.33
N ARG A 99 12.78 -7.31 -13.14
CA ARG A 99 12.85 -7.39 -14.60
C ARG A 99 13.46 -6.16 -15.25
N GLU A 100 13.06 -4.97 -14.82
CA GLU A 100 13.51 -3.69 -15.38
C GLU A 100 14.81 -3.18 -14.73
N ILE A 101 15.37 -3.93 -13.77
CA ILE A 101 16.61 -3.60 -13.05
C ILE A 101 16.51 -2.21 -12.40
N ILE A 102 15.39 -1.95 -11.72
CA ILE A 102 15.15 -0.70 -11.02
C ILE A 102 15.73 -0.81 -9.61
N ASP A 103 16.79 -0.06 -9.35
CA ASP A 103 17.42 0.06 -8.04
C ASP A 103 17.72 1.52 -7.70
N VAL A 104 18.00 1.82 -6.43
CA VAL A 104 18.38 3.14 -5.93
C VAL A 104 19.86 3.15 -5.57
N SER A 105 20.65 3.94 -6.29
CA SER A 105 22.08 4.06 -6.02
C SER A 105 22.35 4.88 -4.75
N GLU A 106 23.52 4.69 -4.15
CA GLU A 106 23.92 5.47 -2.98
C GLU A 106 24.11 6.95 -3.31
N GLU A 107 24.49 7.28 -4.54
CA GLU A 107 24.58 8.66 -5.03
C GLU A 107 23.20 9.32 -5.14
N GLU A 108 22.20 8.61 -5.69
CA GLU A 108 20.81 9.08 -5.74
C GLU A 108 20.25 9.29 -4.33
N LEU A 109 20.53 8.35 -3.42
CA LEU A 109 20.11 8.44 -2.03
C LEU A 109 20.76 9.62 -1.31
N ALA A 110 22.06 9.86 -1.52
CA ALA A 110 22.77 11.00 -0.97
C ALA A 110 22.19 12.33 -1.48
N ALA A 111 21.82 12.40 -2.77
CA ALA A 111 21.21 13.58 -3.36
C ALA A 111 19.84 13.92 -2.75
N ILE A 112 19.00 12.93 -2.45
CA ILE A 112 17.67 13.18 -1.88
C ILE A 112 17.68 13.37 -0.36
N LYS A 113 18.67 12.79 0.34
CA LYS A 113 18.76 12.82 1.81
C LYS A 113 18.69 14.23 2.38
N MET A 114 19.36 15.20 1.76
CA MET A 114 19.30 16.61 2.18
C MET A 114 17.89 17.21 2.07
N SER A 115 17.11 16.80 1.07
CA SER A 115 15.73 17.26 0.90
C SER A 115 14.82 16.65 1.97
N VAL A 116 14.97 15.35 2.23
CA VAL A 116 14.16 14.64 3.23
C VAL A 116 14.48 15.10 4.65
N GLU A 117 15.77 15.30 4.99
CA GLU A 117 16.16 15.86 6.28
C GLU A 117 15.58 17.25 6.52
N ARG A 118 15.46 18.08 5.47
CA ARG A 118 14.82 19.39 5.56
C ARG A 118 13.31 19.26 5.83
N SER A 119 12.63 18.36 5.12
CA SER A 119 11.20 18.11 5.30
C SER A 119 10.89 17.57 6.70
N LEU A 120 11.67 16.60 7.19
CA LEU A 120 11.46 16.03 8.54
C LEU A 120 11.66 17.08 9.63
N LYS A 121 12.69 17.93 9.53
CA LYS A 121 12.90 19.04 10.48
C LYS A 121 11.73 20.02 10.53
N SER A 122 11.04 20.24 9.41
CA SER A 122 9.86 21.11 9.38
C SER A 122 8.63 20.51 10.05
N VAL A 123 8.57 19.18 10.20
CA VAL A 123 7.45 18.47 10.82
C VAL A 123 7.66 18.27 12.32
N SER A 124 8.89 17.99 12.77
CA SER A 124 9.22 17.73 14.19
C SER A 124 9.35 18.99 15.09
N GLY A 125 8.81 20.13 14.67
CA GLY A 125 8.89 21.41 15.41
C GLY A 125 7.71 21.70 16.37
N GLY A 126 6.83 20.73 16.60
CA GLY A 126 5.64 20.91 17.44
C GLY A 126 5.97 21.00 18.95
N PRO A 127 5.22 21.80 19.74
CA PRO A 127 5.53 22.09 21.14
C PRO A 127 5.39 20.91 22.12
N ASN A 128 5.01 19.71 21.67
CA ASN A 128 4.64 18.59 22.54
C ASN A 128 5.20 17.20 22.10
N GLU A 129 6.18 17.14 21.21
CA GLU A 129 6.78 15.85 20.83
C GLU A 129 7.98 15.50 21.70
N SER A 130 7.92 14.32 22.34
CA SER A 130 9.11 13.68 22.93
C SER A 130 10.14 13.46 21.81
N PRO A 131 11.42 13.85 22.00
CA PRO A 131 12.41 13.72 20.95
C PRO A 131 12.63 12.25 20.60
N ILE A 132 12.32 11.85 19.36
CA ILE A 132 12.81 10.58 18.82
C ILE A 132 14.36 10.65 18.88
N PRO A 133 15.04 9.62 19.38
CA PRO A 133 16.50 9.58 19.39
C PRO A 133 17.08 9.87 18.00
N SER A 134 18.10 10.72 17.92
CA SER A 134 18.64 11.23 16.65
C SER A 134 19.13 10.14 15.68
N VAL A 135 19.52 8.96 16.19
CA VAL A 135 19.93 7.80 15.38
C VAL A 135 18.73 7.13 14.70
N GLU A 136 17.63 6.97 15.42
CA GLU A 136 16.38 6.40 14.89
C GLU A 136 15.77 7.34 13.85
N GLN A 137 15.79 8.66 14.09
CA GLN A 137 15.37 9.66 13.11
C GLN A 137 16.14 9.55 11.79
N LYS A 138 17.46 9.34 11.85
CA LYS A 138 18.30 9.16 10.65
C LYS A 138 17.96 7.87 9.91
N GLY A 139 17.74 6.77 10.62
CA GLY A 139 17.33 5.50 10.02
C GLY A 139 16.00 5.62 9.28
N ILE A 140 15.01 6.27 9.91
CA ILE A 140 13.70 6.54 9.32
C ILE A 140 13.84 7.43 8.08
N ALA A 141 14.64 8.51 8.15
CA ALA A 141 14.87 9.41 7.02
C ALA A 141 15.47 8.68 5.81
N VAL A 142 16.44 7.80 6.05
CA VAL A 142 17.08 6.99 5.00
C VAL A 142 16.09 6.00 4.38
N ALA A 143 15.31 5.29 5.20
CA ALA A 143 14.32 4.35 4.71
C ALA A 143 13.24 5.05 3.86
N PHE A 144 12.72 6.17 4.33
CA PHE A 144 11.72 6.97 3.61
C PHE A 144 12.27 7.53 2.29
N SER A 145 13.52 8.02 2.31
CA SER A 145 14.22 8.50 1.11
C SER A 145 14.33 7.42 0.05
N ARG A 146 14.77 6.22 0.45
CA ARG A 146 14.92 5.08 -0.46
C ARG A 146 13.58 4.62 -1.02
N ALA A 147 12.55 4.52 -0.18
CA ALA A 147 11.20 4.17 -0.62
C ALA A 147 10.65 5.18 -1.63
N SER A 148 10.76 6.48 -1.33
CA SER A 148 10.29 7.56 -2.21
C SER A 148 10.99 7.56 -3.58
N LEU A 149 12.32 7.36 -3.59
CA LEU A 149 13.07 7.24 -4.84
C LEU A 149 12.66 6.00 -5.63
N MET A 150 12.50 4.86 -4.95
CA MET A 150 12.06 3.63 -5.60
C MET A 150 10.67 3.80 -6.24
N ASP A 151 9.72 4.38 -5.51
CA ASP A 151 8.37 4.63 -6.01
C ASP A 151 8.38 5.57 -7.21
N TRP A 152 9.19 6.64 -7.17
CA TRP A 152 9.37 7.53 -8.31
C TRP A 152 9.96 6.81 -9.54
N LYS A 153 11.01 5.99 -9.38
CA LYS A 153 11.64 5.26 -10.49
C LYS A 153 10.68 4.24 -11.09
N VAL A 154 9.94 3.51 -10.26
CA VAL A 154 8.90 2.57 -10.71
C VAL A 154 7.80 3.31 -11.46
N CYS A 155 7.27 4.39 -10.88
CA CYS A 155 6.22 5.21 -11.50
C CYS A 155 6.68 5.76 -12.87
N LYS A 156 7.88 6.32 -12.94
CA LYS A 156 8.47 6.84 -14.18
C LYS A 156 8.59 5.74 -15.25
N SER A 157 9.19 4.60 -14.90
CA SER A 157 9.37 3.47 -15.82
C SER A 157 8.03 2.95 -16.34
N LEU A 158 7.04 2.79 -15.47
CA LEU A 158 5.69 2.36 -15.84
C LEU A 158 5.01 3.37 -16.77
N TYR A 159 5.12 4.66 -16.46
CA TYR A 159 4.55 5.72 -17.29
C TYR A 159 5.21 5.77 -18.68
N GLU A 160 6.53 5.64 -18.76
CA GLU A 160 7.25 5.59 -20.04
C GLU A 160 6.82 4.38 -20.89
N LYS A 161 6.50 3.24 -20.26
CA LYS A 161 6.10 2.01 -20.94
C LYS A 161 4.62 1.97 -21.34
N TYR A 162 3.71 2.36 -20.45
CA TYR A 162 2.26 2.19 -20.62
C TYR A 162 1.48 3.52 -20.70
N GLY A 163 2.08 4.64 -20.31
CA GLY A 163 1.44 5.97 -20.33
C GLY A 163 0.35 6.17 -19.27
N GLY A 164 -0.52 7.15 -19.54
CA GLY A 164 -1.75 7.42 -18.76
C GLY A 164 -1.59 8.43 -17.62
N ARG A 165 -2.45 8.38 -16.61
CA ARG A 165 -2.50 9.35 -15.51
C ARG A 165 -1.47 9.04 -14.43
N VAL A 166 -0.89 10.10 -13.87
CA VAL A 166 0.01 10.03 -12.71
C VAL A 166 -0.58 10.85 -11.56
N GLY A 167 -0.73 10.21 -10.41
CA GLY A 167 -1.10 10.85 -9.15
C GLY A 167 0.12 11.18 -8.30
N ILE A 168 0.04 12.27 -7.55
CA ILE A 168 1.04 12.68 -6.55
C ILE A 168 0.31 12.85 -5.22
N GLY A 169 0.72 12.08 -4.21
CA GLY A 169 0.14 12.19 -2.87
C GLY A 169 0.63 13.38 -2.08
N SER A 170 -0.07 13.64 -0.97
CA SER A 170 0.26 14.71 -0.03
C SER A 170 1.68 14.63 0.53
N LEU A 171 2.24 13.41 0.61
CA LEU A 171 3.63 13.14 1.01
C LEU A 171 4.60 13.02 -0.17
N GLY A 172 4.17 13.35 -1.39
CA GLY A 172 5.00 13.31 -2.59
C GLY A 172 5.18 11.92 -3.20
N ALA A 173 4.39 10.92 -2.78
CA ALA A 173 4.38 9.59 -3.40
C ALA A 173 3.82 9.66 -4.82
N TRP A 174 4.51 9.07 -5.78
CA TRP A 174 4.14 9.08 -7.20
C TRP A 174 3.48 7.76 -7.59
N THR A 175 2.41 7.80 -8.38
CA THR A 175 1.69 6.59 -8.80
C THR A 175 1.19 6.73 -10.23
N ALA A 176 1.67 5.89 -11.15
CA ALA A 176 1.22 5.85 -12.53
C ALA A 176 -0.03 4.96 -12.64
N LEU A 177 -1.19 5.50 -12.26
CA LEU A 177 -2.45 4.75 -12.05
C LEU A 177 -2.79 3.83 -13.23
N ASP A 178 -2.89 4.39 -14.43
CA ASP A 178 -3.30 3.62 -15.61
C ASP A 178 -2.21 2.60 -16.01
N ALA A 179 -0.94 2.94 -15.80
CA ALA A 179 0.18 2.04 -16.08
C ALA A 179 0.26 0.86 -15.10
N GLN A 180 -0.04 1.08 -13.81
CA GLN A 180 -0.15 0.00 -12.83
C GLN A 180 -1.28 -0.96 -13.22
N HIS A 181 -2.45 -0.42 -13.59
CA HIS A 181 -3.57 -1.23 -14.07
C HIS A 181 -3.20 -2.03 -15.33
N ALA A 182 -2.51 -1.42 -16.29
CA ALA A 182 -2.05 -2.08 -17.50
C ALA A 182 -1.08 -3.24 -17.20
N LEU A 183 -0.13 -3.02 -16.29
CA LEU A 183 0.80 -4.07 -15.87
C LEU A 183 0.07 -5.24 -15.16
N LEU A 184 -0.90 -4.95 -14.29
CA LEU A 184 -1.73 -5.99 -13.66
C LEU A 184 -2.49 -6.82 -14.71
N LYS A 185 -3.06 -6.17 -15.73
CA LYS A 185 -3.73 -6.86 -16.85
C LYS A 185 -2.78 -7.70 -17.68
N GLU A 186 -1.54 -7.24 -17.90
CA GLU A 186 -0.49 -8.02 -18.58
C GLU A 186 -0.21 -9.34 -17.83
N HIS A 187 0.04 -9.26 -16.52
CA HIS A 187 0.28 -10.44 -15.69
C HIS A 187 -0.94 -11.37 -15.58
N HIS A 188 -2.15 -10.82 -15.50
CA HIS A 188 -3.36 -11.62 -15.56
C HIS A 188 -3.50 -12.38 -16.89
N LYS A 189 -3.26 -11.70 -18.03
CA LYS A 189 -3.30 -12.34 -19.35
C LYS A 189 -2.21 -13.41 -19.53
N ALA A 190 -1.07 -13.24 -18.87
CA ALA A 190 0.02 -14.22 -18.86
C ALA A 190 -0.26 -15.44 -17.95
N GLY A 191 -1.32 -15.42 -17.13
CA GLY A 191 -1.62 -16.46 -16.16
C GLY A 191 -0.86 -16.33 -14.83
N ASP A 192 -0.07 -15.27 -14.67
CA ASP A 192 0.65 -14.99 -13.42
C ASP A 192 -0.30 -14.58 -12.29
N ILE A 193 -1.46 -14.02 -12.63
CA ILE A 193 -2.55 -13.73 -11.69
C ILE A 193 -3.76 -14.53 -12.15
N THR A 194 -4.30 -15.35 -11.26
CA THR A 194 -5.55 -16.09 -11.48
C THR A 194 -6.49 -15.82 -10.32
N PHE A 195 -7.73 -15.43 -10.60
CA PHE A 195 -8.78 -15.31 -9.59
C PHE A 195 -9.66 -16.57 -9.56
N HIS A 196 -10.12 -16.93 -8.36
CA HIS A 196 -10.95 -18.13 -8.13
C HIS A 196 -12.37 -17.78 -7.68
N GLN A 197 -12.67 -16.49 -7.50
CA GLN A 197 -13.96 -15.94 -7.10
C GLN A 197 -14.29 -14.74 -7.99
N ALA A 198 -15.39 -14.80 -8.74
CA ALA A 198 -15.71 -13.83 -9.78
C ALA A 198 -16.12 -12.44 -9.23
N ASP A 199 -16.76 -12.41 -8.07
CA ASP A 199 -17.12 -11.20 -7.34
C ASP A 199 -15.89 -10.45 -6.84
N ILE A 200 -14.94 -11.17 -6.24
CA ILE A 200 -13.65 -10.62 -5.80
C ILE A 200 -12.82 -10.13 -6.99
N GLU A 201 -12.77 -10.89 -8.09
CA GLU A 201 -12.10 -10.44 -9.31
C GLU A 201 -12.70 -9.11 -9.82
N THR A 202 -14.02 -9.03 -9.87
CA THR A 202 -14.72 -7.81 -10.33
C THR A 202 -14.37 -6.63 -9.43
N ALA A 203 -14.49 -6.80 -8.11
CA ALA A 203 -14.18 -5.76 -7.14
C ALA A 203 -12.71 -5.32 -7.19
N PHE A 204 -11.78 -6.27 -7.38
CA PHE A 204 -10.35 -5.98 -7.59
C PHE A 204 -10.12 -5.12 -8.83
N TRP A 205 -10.72 -5.47 -9.96
CA TRP A 205 -10.55 -4.71 -11.21
C TRP A 205 -11.23 -3.34 -11.17
N GLU A 206 -12.33 -3.21 -10.45
CA GLU A 206 -12.92 -1.90 -10.14
C GLU A 206 -12.00 -1.06 -9.26
N TYR A 207 -11.46 -1.64 -8.18
CA TYR A 207 -10.52 -0.96 -7.29
C TYR A 207 -9.28 -0.48 -8.04
N SER A 208 -8.65 -1.34 -8.85
CA SER A 208 -7.43 -1.00 -9.61
C SER A 208 -7.61 0.11 -10.65
N ARG A 209 -8.86 0.44 -11.02
CA ARG A 209 -9.17 1.53 -11.95
C ARG A 209 -9.50 2.85 -11.25
N ARG A 210 -9.69 2.82 -9.92
CA ARG A 210 -10.24 3.96 -9.18
C ARG A 210 -9.50 5.24 -9.52
N GLU A 211 -10.29 6.22 -9.94
CA GLU A 211 -9.84 7.47 -10.55
C GLU A 211 -9.41 8.51 -9.51
N HIS A 212 -9.70 8.26 -8.23
CA HIS A 212 -9.55 9.25 -7.17
C HIS A 212 -8.39 8.89 -6.25
N PHE A 213 -7.23 9.47 -6.58
CA PHE A 213 -6.05 9.48 -5.72
C PHE A 213 -6.33 10.12 -4.34
N ALA A 214 -7.34 11.00 -4.27
CA ALA A 214 -7.69 11.77 -3.09
C ALA A 214 -8.43 10.98 -1.99
N ASP A 215 -9.10 9.87 -2.33
CA ASP A 215 -9.85 9.07 -1.35
C ASP A 215 -8.97 8.00 -0.66
N ALA A 216 -7.74 7.82 -1.15
CA ALA A 216 -6.81 6.80 -0.65
C ALA A 216 -5.91 7.30 0.50
N TYR A 217 -5.86 8.62 0.78
CA TYR A 217 -4.97 9.24 1.76
C TYR A 217 -5.62 10.39 2.53
#